data_AF-A0A1B2Z7T5-F1
#
_entry.id   AF-A0A1B2Z7T5-F1
#
_cell.length_a   1.000
_cell.length_b   1.000
_cell.length_c   1.000
_cell.angle_alpha   90.00
_cell.angle_beta   90.00
_cell.angle_gamma   90.00
#
_symmetry.space_group_name_H-M   'P 1'
#
loop_
_entity.id
_entity.type
_entity.pdbx_description
1 polymer ?
#
loop_
_entity_poly.entity_id
_entity_poly.type
_entity_poly.pdbx_seq_one_letter_code
_entity_poly.pdbx_strand_id
1 'polypeptide(L)'
;MKKLKKLINQIFDATENLIYSVKYLQPILYFGTVAWLIYIIYYDGYLENEIQIFGYVWDSNASGLFFIWIIYITLLSLKNYGKK
;
A
#
# COMPACT_ATOMS: atom_id res chain seq x y z
N MET A 1 -15.93 -19.79 14.30
CA MET A 1 -15.86 -18.65 13.35
C MET A 1 -15.97 -17.25 13.98
N LYS A 2 -16.90 -16.97 14.90
CA LYS A 2 -17.04 -15.61 15.51
C LYS A 2 -15.75 -15.05 16.12
N LYS A 3 -14.98 -15.86 16.85
CA LYS A 3 -13.70 -15.45 17.48
C LYS A 3 -12.64 -15.04 16.45
N LEU A 4 -12.54 -15.77 15.35
CA LEU A 4 -11.60 -15.47 14.26
C LEU A 4 -11.96 -14.15 13.56
N LYS A 5 -13.24 -13.95 13.23
CA LYS A 5 -13.72 -12.69 12.64
C LYS A 5 -13.41 -11.49 13.55
N LYS A 6 -13.62 -11.64 14.86
CA LYS A 6 -13.29 -10.61 15.85
C LYS A 6 -11.80 -10.29 15.86
N LEU A 7 -10.93 -11.31 15.81
CA LEU A 7 -9.48 -11.13 15.79
C LEU A 7 -9.02 -10.40 14.52
N ILE A 8 -9.55 -10.79 13.36
CA ILE A 8 -9.24 -10.14 12.08
C ILE A 8 -9.62 -8.66 12.13
N ASN A 9 -10.84 -8.34 12.57
CA ASN A 9 -11.28 -6.95 12.70
C ASN A 9 -10.38 -6.15 13.66
N GLN A 10 -10.00 -6.74 14.80
CA GLN A 10 -9.11 -6.08 15.76
C GLN A 10 -7.75 -5.75 15.17
N ILE A 11 -7.20 -6.62 14.30
CA ILE A 11 -5.93 -6.36 13.60
C ILE A 11 -6.10 -5.19 12.62
N PHE A 12 -7.19 -5.16 11.84
CA PHE A 12 -7.47 -4.06 10.92
C PHE A 12 -7.62 -2.72 11.65
N ASP A 13 -8.39 -2.70 12.75
CA ASP A 13 -8.62 -1.48 13.54
C ASP A 13 -7.32 -0.98 14.18
N ALA A 14 -6.51 -1.88 14.74
CA ALA A 14 -5.21 -1.52 15.32
C ALA A 14 -4.26 -0.94 14.27
N THR A 15 -4.25 -1.51 13.07
CA THR A 15 -3.40 -1.06 11.96
C THR A 15 -3.85 0.31 11.44
N GLU A 16 -5.15 0.51 11.22
CA GLU A 16 -5.72 1.79 10.79
C GLU A 16 -5.43 2.89 11.84
N ASN A 17 -5.57 2.57 13.13
CA ASN A 17 -5.24 3.49 14.22
C ASN A 17 -3.75 3.84 14.26
N LEU A 18 -2.85 2.88 14.05
CA LEU A 18 -1.41 3.14 13.97
C LEU A 18 -1.10 4.10 12.82
N ILE A 19 -1.68 3.86 11.63
CA ILE A 19 -1.47 4.68 10.44
C ILE A 19 -1.93 6.13 10.67
N TYR A 20 -3.06 6.32 11.35
CA TYR A 20 -3.56 7.66 11.68
C TYR A 20 -2.93 8.29 12.93
N SER A 21 -2.28 7.52 13.80
CA SER A 21 -1.60 8.06 14.98
C SER A 21 -0.47 9.03 14.62
N VAL A 22 0.07 8.92 13.41
CA VAL A 22 1.13 9.78 12.88
C VAL A 22 0.56 10.66 11.77
N LYS A 23 0.47 11.98 12.03
CA LYS A 23 -0.19 12.98 11.18
C LYS A 23 0.12 12.86 9.67
N TYR A 24 1.36 12.57 9.32
CA TYR A 24 1.81 12.53 7.93
C TYR A 24 2.02 11.11 7.38
N LEU A 25 1.85 10.07 8.19
CA LEU A 25 2.13 8.69 7.75
C LEU A 25 1.18 8.25 6.64
N GLN A 26 -0.13 8.48 6.78
CA GLN A 26 -1.08 8.13 5.73
C GLN A 26 -0.81 8.85 4.39
N PRO A 27 -0.59 10.18 4.34
CA PRO A 27 -0.13 10.85 3.13
C PRO A 27 1.19 10.31 2.56
N ILE A 28 2.20 10.07 3.42
CA ILE A 28 3.49 9.52 3.00
C ILE A 28 3.32 8.15 2.34
N LEU A 29 2.52 7.26 2.96
CA LEU A 29 2.24 5.94 2.41
C LEU A 29 1.51 6.06 1.06
N TYR A 30 0.55 6.97 0.93
CA TYR A 30 -0.18 7.18 -0.33
C TYR A 30 0.74 7.71 -1.43
N PHE A 31 1.41 8.85 -1.22
CA PHE A 31 2.26 9.45 -2.25
C PHE A 31 3.50 8.59 -2.55
N GLY A 32 4.07 7.91 -1.56
CA GLY A 32 5.16 6.95 -1.78
C GLY A 32 4.72 5.78 -2.65
N THR A 33 3.51 5.27 -2.45
CA THR A 33 2.95 4.19 -3.27
C THR A 33 2.67 4.66 -4.71
N VAL A 34 2.19 5.88 -4.90
CA VAL A 34 2.00 6.47 -6.24
C VAL A 34 3.34 6.67 -6.95
N ALA A 35 4.36 7.20 -6.26
CA ALA A 35 5.69 7.35 -6.83
C ALA A 35 6.30 6.00 -7.23
N TRP A 36 6.09 4.96 -6.43
CA TRP A 36 6.49 3.60 -6.76
C TRP A 36 5.78 3.07 -8.01
N LEU A 37 4.47 3.27 -8.12
CA LEU A 37 3.72 2.90 -9.33
C LEU A 37 4.28 3.58 -10.58
N ILE A 38 4.59 4.88 -10.50
CA ILE A 38 5.21 5.63 -11.60
C ILE A 38 6.59 5.04 -11.96
N TYR A 39 7.40 4.71 -10.96
CA TYR A 39 8.71 4.07 -11.18
C TYR A 39 8.59 2.74 -11.93
N ILE A 40 7.65 1.88 -11.54
CA ILE A 40 7.37 0.60 -12.21
C ILE A 40 6.98 0.85 -13.67
N ILE A 41 6.00 1.72 -13.91
CA ILE A 41 5.53 2.03 -15.27
C ILE A 41 6.66 2.57 -16.15
N TYR A 42 7.52 3.42 -15.59
CA TYR A 42 8.62 4.01 -16.33
C TYR A 42 9.75 3.01 -16.63
N TYR A 43 10.18 2.21 -15.65
CA TYR A 43 11.29 1.27 -15.85
C TYR A 43 10.90 0.06 -16.68
N ASP A 44 9.81 -0.62 -16.35
CA ASP A 44 9.36 -1.83 -17.05
C ASP A 44 8.60 -1.46 -18.32
N GLY A 45 7.61 -0.58 -18.21
CA GLY A 45 6.71 -0.27 -19.34
C GLY A 45 7.32 0.62 -20.43
N TYR A 46 8.22 1.55 -20.08
CA TYR A 46 8.79 2.51 -21.04
C TYR A 46 10.24 2.20 -21.40
N LEU A 47 11.09 1.87 -20.43
CA LEU A 47 12.49 1.52 -20.68
C LEU A 47 12.71 0.04 -21.00
N GLU A 48 11.70 -0.82 -20.78
CA GLU A 48 11.81 -2.28 -20.93
C GLU A 48 12.96 -2.88 -20.08
N ASN A 49 13.24 -2.25 -18.94
CA ASN A 49 14.27 -2.66 -18.00
C ASN A 49 13.69 -3.52 -16.88
N GLU A 50 14.50 -4.45 -16.38
CA GLU A 50 14.18 -5.14 -15.13
C GLU A 50 14.05 -4.14 -13.98
N ILE A 51 12.92 -4.21 -13.27
CA ILE A 51 12.72 -3.41 -12.07
C ILE A 51 13.50 -4.07 -10.93
N GLN A 52 14.37 -3.29 -10.28
CA GLN A 52 15.03 -3.69 -9.04
C GLN A 52 14.57 -2.82 -7.89
N ILE A 53 14.23 -3.46 -6.77
CA ILE A 53 13.77 -2.80 -5.55
C ILE A 53 14.55 -3.36 -4.37
N PHE A 54 15.24 -2.48 -3.64
CA PHE A 54 16.16 -2.87 -2.56
C PHE A 54 17.19 -3.94 -2.96
N GLY A 55 17.61 -3.94 -4.24
CA GLY A 55 18.57 -4.91 -4.79
C GLY A 55 17.97 -6.27 -5.18
N TYR A 56 16.65 -6.44 -5.09
CA TYR A 56 15.95 -7.64 -5.54
C TYR A 56 15.19 -7.37 -6.83
N VAL A 57 15.21 -8.35 -7.75
CA VAL A 57 14.43 -8.30 -8.98
C VAL A 57 12.94 -8.36 -8.62
N TRP A 58 12.19 -7.43 -9.17
CA TRP A 58 10.74 -7.36 -9.02
C TRP A 58 10.08 -8.47 -9.85
N ASP A 59 9.40 -9.39 -9.17
CA ASP A 59 8.73 -10.53 -9.80
C ASP A 59 7.19 -10.40 -9.79
N SER A 60 6.52 -11.42 -10.34
CA SER A 60 5.06 -11.48 -10.40
C SER A 60 4.39 -11.56 -9.01
N ASN A 61 5.04 -12.17 -8.02
CA ASN A 61 4.51 -12.26 -6.66
C ASN A 61 4.55 -10.91 -5.95
N ALA A 62 5.66 -10.19 -6.08
CA ALA A 62 5.81 -8.82 -5.58
C ALA A 62 4.77 -7.89 -6.21
N SER A 63 4.48 -8.07 -7.50
CA SER A 63 3.46 -7.34 -8.24
C SER A 63 2.05 -7.54 -7.64
N GLY A 64 1.68 -8.77 -7.30
CA GLY A 64 0.38 -9.09 -6.69
C GLY A 64 0.20 -8.47 -5.31
N LEU A 65 1.22 -8.56 -4.44
CA LEU A 65 1.20 -7.93 -3.12
C LEU A 65 1.12 -6.41 -3.21
N PHE A 66 1.86 -5.82 -4.17
CA PHE A 66 1.84 -4.39 -4.41
C PHE A 66 0.46 -3.89 -4.87
N PHE A 67 -0.23 -4.65 -5.71
CA PHE A 67 -1.59 -4.31 -6.13
C PHE A 67 -2.58 -4.29 -4.95
N ILE A 68 -2.51 -5.30 -4.07
CA ILE A 68 -3.31 -5.34 -2.84
C ILE A 68 -2.98 -4.14 -1.93
N TRP A 69 -1.69 -3.81 -1.80
CA TRP A 69 -1.20 -2.67 -1.04
C TRP A 69 -1.72 -1.33 -1.58
N ILE A 70 -1.65 -1.11 -2.90
CA ILE A 70 -2.19 0.09 -3.56
C ILE A 70 -3.67 0.26 -3.24
N ILE A 71 -4.47 -0.81 -3.37
CA ILE A 71 -5.90 -0.77 -3.07
C ILE A 71 -6.11 -0.40 -1.60
N TYR A 72 -5.38 -1.05 -0.69
CA TYR A 72 -5.51 -0.81 0.74
C TYR A 72 -5.21 0.64 1.13
N ILE A 73 -4.07 1.18 0.69
CA ILE A 73 -3.67 2.57 0.98
C ILE A 73 -4.61 3.58 0.32
N THR A 74 -5.12 3.29 -0.87
CA THR A 74 -6.11 4.15 -1.54
C THR A 74 -7.42 4.19 -0.76
N LEU A 75 -7.93 3.05 -0.29
CA LEU A 75 -9.14 2.98 0.54
C LEU A 75 -8.96 3.71 1.87
N LEU A 76 -7.81 3.58 2.53
CA LEU A 76 -7.49 4.35 3.72
C LEU A 76 -7.47 5.86 3.44
N SER A 77 -6.91 6.27 2.31
CA SER A 77 -6.89 7.68 1.91
C SER A 77 -8.28 8.24 1.72
N LEU A 78 -9.14 7.54 0.97
CA LEU A 78 -10.54 7.94 0.77
C LEU A 78 -11.31 8.04 2.08
N LYS A 79 -11.12 7.07 2.99
CA LYS A 79 -11.73 7.11 4.34
C LYS A 79 -11.28 8.31 5.15
N ASN A 80 -10.03 8.73 5.07
CA ASN A 80 -9.53 9.88 5.82
C ASN A 80 -10.05 11.21 5.23
N TYR A 81 -10.11 11.33 3.89
CA TYR A 81 -10.67 12.52 3.24
C TYR A 81 -12.16 12.73 3.55
N GLY A 82 -12.95 11.66 3.63
CA GLY A 82 -14.38 11.76 3.99
C GLY A 82 -14.67 11.99 5.48
N LYS A 83 -13.64 11.97 6.35
CA LYS A 83 -13.76 12.27 7.80
C LYS A 83 -13.39 13.72 8.14
N LYS A 84 -12.81 14.47 7.19
CA LYS A 84 -12.62 15.92 7.30
C LYS A 84 -13.86 16.65 6.84
#